data_AF-A0A1H7SJ45-F1
#
_entry.id   AF-A0A1H7SJ45-F1
#
_cell.length_a   1.000
_cell.length_b   1.000
_cell.length_c   1.000
_cell.angle_alpha   90.00
_cell.angle_beta   90.00
_cell.angle_gamma   90.00
#
_symmetry.space_group_name_H-M   'P 1'
#
loop_
_entity.id
_entity.type
_entity.pdbx_description
1 polymer ?
#
loop_
_entity_poly.entity_id
_entity_poly.type
_entity_poly.pdbx_seq_one_letter_code
_entity_poly.pdbx_strand_id
1 'polypeptide(L)'
;MISKWAAAVAVFPVVMLPFSATAAPAAAQAGVIRYAVQKSCEKGRACPALRLVRADGSARTLGDTSSDEGAVPVAVSADGRRVAYFRKKDRRLVVRGADGRARAVGGVRQPRNEAGVDETRLLLSPDGGKLAYVPNDGEHRVRVFDTATGRKAGTLPAASGAWTVGFSGDGGEVLLVRGYDVREAVVADLRGRTLRRVVPPQVVGANLPVDGAEGKVAALAADGRRLAVYVPGDDPGVLVYDVASGAQVTRVPLPAGVVPVAATWTGADEVTVRAERAGLVTTVAVDVAAGTARTVSTYRAPRSGRVYHAGG
;
A
#
# COMPACT_ATOMS: atom_id res chain seq x y z
N MET A 1 47.36 -37.10 -45.77
CA MET A 1 46.67 -35.82 -46.06
C MET A 1 45.56 -35.66 -45.05
N ILE A 2 45.74 -34.80 -44.04
CA ILE A 2 44.73 -34.52 -43.00
C ILE A 2 44.46 -33.02 -43.06
N SER A 3 43.27 -32.62 -43.55
CA SER A 3 42.87 -31.21 -43.66
C SER A 3 42.36 -30.70 -42.31
N LYS A 4 43.05 -29.70 -41.74
CA LYS A 4 42.56 -28.93 -40.59
C LYS A 4 41.62 -27.84 -41.10
N TRP A 5 40.37 -27.84 -40.65
CA TRP A 5 39.44 -26.73 -40.81
C TRP A 5 39.56 -25.80 -39.59
N ALA A 6 39.96 -24.55 -39.81
CA ALA A 6 39.92 -23.51 -38.79
C ALA A 6 38.54 -22.83 -38.83
N ALA A 7 37.77 -22.95 -37.76
CA ALA A 7 36.53 -22.20 -37.59
C ALA A 7 36.85 -20.78 -37.14
N ALA A 8 36.51 -19.78 -37.95
CA ALA A 8 36.61 -18.37 -37.58
C ALA A 8 35.47 -18.00 -36.64
N VAL A 9 35.80 -17.62 -35.39
CA VAL A 9 34.84 -17.04 -34.44
C VAL A 9 34.69 -15.56 -34.78
N ALA A 10 33.53 -15.18 -35.32
CA ALA A 10 33.19 -13.78 -35.53
C ALA A 10 32.76 -13.15 -34.20
N VAL A 11 33.58 -12.26 -33.66
CA VAL A 11 33.23 -11.41 -32.51
C VAL A 11 32.48 -10.20 -33.05
N PHE A 12 31.16 -10.17 -32.83
CA PHE A 12 30.36 -8.97 -33.11
C PHE A 12 30.46 -8.00 -31.91
N PRO A 13 30.77 -6.71 -32.13
CA PRO A 13 30.76 -5.74 -31.07
C PRO A 13 29.31 -5.51 -30.61
N VAL A 14 29.03 -5.81 -29.34
CA VAL A 14 27.78 -5.42 -28.68
C VAL A 14 27.84 -3.91 -28.45
N VAL A 15 27.16 -3.16 -29.31
CA VAL A 15 26.92 -1.73 -29.08
C VAL A 15 25.88 -1.63 -27.96
N MET A 16 26.35 -1.36 -26.74
CA MET A 16 25.45 -0.97 -25.64
C MET A 16 24.92 0.43 -25.94
N LEU A 17 23.68 0.51 -26.42
CA LEU A 17 22.96 1.78 -26.46
C LEU A 17 22.61 2.19 -25.03
N PRO A 18 22.88 3.45 -24.61
CA PRO A 18 22.49 3.92 -23.30
C PRO A 18 20.97 3.91 -23.20
N PHE A 19 20.41 3.08 -22.32
CA PHE A 19 19.01 3.13 -21.94
C PHE A 19 18.80 4.47 -21.21
N SER A 20 18.37 5.48 -21.94
CA SER A 20 17.83 6.69 -21.32
C SER A 20 16.50 6.30 -20.69
N ALA A 21 16.49 6.13 -19.37
CA ALA A 21 15.27 6.05 -18.58
C ALA A 21 14.51 7.36 -18.79
N THR A 22 13.59 7.37 -19.75
CA THR A 22 12.67 8.48 -19.94
C THR A 22 11.79 8.52 -18.69
N ALA A 23 11.97 9.56 -17.88
CA ALA A 23 11.04 9.87 -16.82
C ALA A 23 9.63 9.89 -17.42
N ALA A 24 8.71 9.12 -16.84
CA ALA A 24 7.32 9.10 -17.30
C ALA A 24 6.82 10.54 -17.41
N PRO A 25 6.22 10.94 -18.56
CA PRO A 25 5.93 12.34 -18.84
C PRO A 25 5.05 12.94 -17.74
N ALA A 26 5.23 14.22 -17.42
CA ALA A 26 4.48 14.94 -16.37
C ALA A 26 2.94 14.80 -16.50
N ALA A 27 2.43 14.56 -17.72
CA ALA A 27 1.03 14.27 -18.00
C ALA A 27 0.53 12.94 -17.39
N ALA A 28 1.40 11.95 -17.20
CA ALA A 28 1.08 10.66 -16.59
C ALA A 28 0.91 10.73 -15.06
N GLN A 29 1.40 11.80 -14.42
CA GLN A 29 1.19 12.06 -12.98
C GLN A 29 0.06 13.07 -12.69
N ALA A 30 -0.55 13.66 -13.72
CA ALA A 30 -1.68 14.55 -13.55
C ALA A 30 -2.85 13.79 -12.91
N GLY A 31 -3.37 14.30 -11.80
CA GLY A 31 -4.48 13.65 -11.09
C GLY A 31 -4.08 12.61 -10.03
N VAL A 32 -2.81 12.18 -9.99
CA VAL A 32 -2.32 11.21 -8.98
C VAL A 32 -2.30 11.85 -7.60
N ILE A 33 -3.01 11.24 -6.66
CA ILE A 33 -3.01 11.64 -5.25
C ILE A 33 -1.67 11.23 -4.66
N ARG A 34 -0.95 12.19 -4.09
CA ARG A 34 0.27 11.93 -3.32
C ARG A 34 -0.06 11.61 -1.87
N TYR A 35 -0.93 12.41 -1.28
CA TYR A 35 -1.51 12.15 0.03
C TYR A 35 -2.84 12.87 0.20
N ALA A 36 -3.67 12.40 1.13
CA ALA A 36 -4.80 13.11 1.69
C ALA A 36 -4.46 13.61 3.09
N VAL A 37 -5.01 14.73 3.52
CA VAL A 37 -4.81 15.25 4.88
C VAL A 37 -6.14 15.70 5.48
N GLN A 38 -6.40 15.25 6.70
CA GLN A 38 -7.47 15.74 7.54
C GLN A 38 -6.85 16.51 8.70
N LYS A 39 -7.08 17.82 8.75
CA LYS A 39 -6.64 18.65 9.87
C LYS A 39 -7.34 18.22 11.16
N SER A 40 -6.63 18.32 12.28
CA SER A 40 -7.17 18.02 13.60
C SER A 40 -8.36 18.91 13.95
N CYS A 41 -9.26 18.39 14.77
CA CYS A 41 -10.37 19.11 15.38
C CYS A 41 -10.52 18.68 16.84
N GLU A 42 -11.25 19.48 17.61
CA GLU A 42 -11.63 19.13 18.98
C GLU A 42 -12.59 17.93 18.97
N LYS A 43 -12.51 17.10 20.02
CA LYS A 43 -13.42 15.95 20.20
C LYS A 43 -14.87 16.44 20.20
N GLY A 44 -15.73 15.76 19.44
CA GLY A 44 -17.15 16.11 19.32
C GLY A 44 -17.44 17.29 18.38
N ARG A 45 -16.43 17.87 17.71
CA ARG A 45 -16.62 18.86 16.66
C ARG A 45 -16.40 18.30 15.27
N ALA A 46 -16.98 18.98 14.28
CA ALA A 46 -16.72 18.69 12.89
C ALA A 46 -15.25 18.95 12.55
N CYS A 47 -14.58 17.93 11.99
CA CYS A 47 -13.24 18.06 11.45
C CYS A 47 -13.29 18.72 10.07
N PRO A 48 -12.28 19.55 9.71
CA PRO A 48 -12.15 20.08 8.37
C PRO A 48 -12.21 18.98 7.31
N ALA A 49 -12.85 19.31 6.19
CA ALA A 49 -13.00 18.41 5.06
C ALA A 49 -11.65 17.88 4.57
N LEU A 50 -11.63 16.62 4.12
CA LEU A 50 -10.44 15.96 3.62
C LEU A 50 -9.85 16.72 2.42
N ARG A 51 -8.56 17.03 2.47
CA ARG A 51 -7.85 17.69 1.36
C ARG A 51 -6.95 16.68 0.67
N LEU A 52 -7.16 16.45 -0.62
CA LEU A 52 -6.27 15.66 -1.47
C LEU A 52 -5.17 16.56 -2.02
N VAL A 53 -3.91 16.18 -1.85
CA VAL A 53 -2.75 16.83 -2.46
C VAL A 53 -2.17 15.88 -3.49
N ARG A 54 -1.96 16.39 -4.70
CA ARG A 54 -1.52 15.60 -5.86
C ARG A 54 -0.01 15.64 -6.05
N ALA A 55 0.48 14.77 -6.91
CA ALA A 55 1.88 14.70 -7.31
C ALA A 55 2.39 16.02 -7.93
N ASP A 56 1.54 16.72 -8.69
CA ASP A 56 1.83 18.03 -9.29
C ASP A 56 1.76 19.20 -8.28
N GLY A 57 1.44 18.94 -7.01
CA GLY A 57 1.28 19.96 -5.97
C GLY A 57 -0.10 20.63 -5.94
N SER A 58 -0.96 20.40 -6.94
CA SER A 58 -2.35 20.83 -6.90
C SER A 58 -3.09 20.15 -5.75
N ALA A 59 -4.11 20.82 -5.22
CA ALA A 59 -4.91 20.27 -4.14
C ALA A 59 -6.41 20.46 -4.37
N ARG A 60 -7.21 19.54 -3.84
CA ARG A 60 -8.67 19.58 -3.88
C ARG A 60 -9.25 19.22 -2.52
N THR A 61 -10.14 20.06 -2.01
CA THR A 61 -10.94 19.74 -0.81
C THR A 61 -12.16 18.91 -1.20
N LEU A 62 -12.42 17.85 -0.45
CA LEU A 62 -13.58 16.97 -0.59
C LEU A 62 -14.67 17.38 0.41
N GLY A 63 -15.47 18.37 0.05
CA GLY A 63 -16.54 18.90 0.90
C GLY A 63 -17.65 17.90 1.24
N ASP A 64 -17.70 16.74 0.58
CA ASP A 64 -18.65 15.66 0.85
C ASP A 64 -18.11 14.60 1.82
N THR A 65 -17.05 14.89 2.59
CA THR A 65 -16.51 13.97 3.61
C THR A 65 -17.35 14.03 4.90
N SER A 66 -17.67 12.87 5.47
CA SER A 66 -18.51 12.71 6.67
C SER A 66 -17.75 12.96 7.98
N SER A 67 -17.07 14.11 8.07
CA SER A 67 -16.22 14.47 9.22
C SER A 67 -16.95 15.28 10.29
N ASP A 68 -18.29 15.32 10.26
CA ASP A 68 -19.10 16.11 11.19
C ASP A 68 -19.02 15.59 12.64
N GLU A 69 -18.77 14.28 12.80
CA GLU A 69 -18.65 13.59 14.10
C GLU A 69 -17.17 13.34 14.49
N GLY A 70 -16.22 14.00 13.82
CA GLY A 70 -14.78 13.92 14.09
C GLY A 70 -13.95 13.42 12.92
N ALA A 71 -12.75 12.91 13.24
CA ALA A 71 -11.87 12.34 12.24
C ALA A 71 -12.50 11.10 11.60
N VAL A 72 -12.29 10.91 10.29
CA VAL A 72 -12.83 9.76 9.56
C VAL A 72 -11.71 8.86 9.07
N PRO A 73 -11.96 7.56 8.93
CA PRO A 73 -11.02 6.69 8.25
C PRO A 73 -10.94 7.04 6.77
N VAL A 74 -9.72 7.04 6.24
CA VAL A 74 -9.39 7.34 4.86
C VAL A 74 -8.37 6.33 4.37
N ALA A 75 -8.43 5.94 3.10
CA ALA A 75 -7.38 5.19 2.45
C ALA A 75 -7.10 5.77 1.06
N VAL A 76 -5.82 5.82 0.67
CA VAL A 76 -5.38 6.15 -0.69
C VAL A 76 -4.75 4.91 -1.31
N SER A 77 -5.06 4.60 -2.58
CA SER A 77 -4.42 3.47 -3.27
C SER A 77 -2.94 3.76 -3.53
N ALA A 78 -2.13 2.70 -3.66
CA ALA A 78 -0.68 2.88 -3.83
C ALA A 78 -0.33 3.63 -5.12
N ASP A 79 -1.09 3.40 -6.19
CA ASP A 79 -1.02 4.13 -7.45
C ASP A 79 -1.55 5.58 -7.38
N GLY A 80 -2.10 6.00 -6.23
CA GLY A 80 -2.67 7.32 -6.00
C GLY A 80 -3.93 7.63 -6.82
N ARG A 81 -4.55 6.65 -7.47
CA ARG A 81 -5.71 6.88 -8.37
C ARG A 81 -7.06 6.83 -7.66
N ARG A 82 -7.12 6.29 -6.44
CA ARG A 82 -8.36 6.14 -5.68
C ARG A 82 -8.21 6.58 -4.23
N VAL A 83 -9.30 7.12 -3.69
CA VAL A 83 -9.44 7.43 -2.27
C VAL A 83 -10.76 6.87 -1.73
N ALA A 84 -10.71 6.20 -0.58
CA ALA A 84 -11.88 5.69 0.12
C ALA A 84 -12.17 6.53 1.37
N TYR A 85 -13.43 6.88 1.59
CA TYR A 85 -13.89 7.67 2.75
C TYR A 85 -15.40 7.51 2.94
N PHE A 86 -15.92 7.94 4.09
CA PHE A 86 -17.38 8.03 4.31
C PHE A 86 -17.95 9.33 3.77
N ARG A 87 -19.00 9.25 2.95
CA ARG A 87 -19.66 10.42 2.34
C ARG A 87 -20.69 11.04 3.27
N LYS A 88 -20.63 12.36 3.46
CA LYS A 88 -21.47 13.16 4.37
C LYS A 88 -22.98 12.95 4.20
N LYS A 89 -23.49 13.09 2.97
CA LYS A 89 -24.94 13.17 2.72
C LYS A 89 -25.73 11.91 3.10
N ASP A 90 -25.09 10.73 3.06
CA ASP A 90 -25.76 9.45 3.29
C ASP A 90 -24.93 8.46 4.11
N ARG A 91 -23.78 8.92 4.62
CA ARG A 91 -22.84 8.16 5.45
C ARG A 91 -22.32 6.90 4.79
N ARG A 92 -22.48 6.73 3.48
CA ARG A 92 -22.02 5.52 2.79
C ARG A 92 -20.52 5.55 2.62
N LEU A 93 -19.86 4.41 2.82
CA LEU A 93 -18.48 4.24 2.40
C LEU A 93 -18.42 4.33 0.88
N VAL A 94 -17.57 5.22 0.37
CA VAL A 94 -17.39 5.45 -1.06
C VAL A 94 -15.94 5.30 -1.45
N VAL A 95 -15.71 4.90 -2.70
CA VAL A 95 -14.41 5.02 -3.38
C VAL A 95 -14.55 6.06 -4.48
N ARG A 96 -13.68 7.06 -4.47
CA ARG A 96 -13.60 8.08 -5.51
C ARG A 96 -12.38 7.82 -6.38
N GLY A 97 -12.60 7.75 -7.69
CA GLY A 97 -11.53 7.61 -8.68
C GLY A 97 -11.08 8.96 -9.26
N ALA A 98 -10.14 8.89 -10.21
CA ALA A 98 -9.61 10.05 -10.93
C ALA A 98 -10.68 10.83 -11.72
N ASP A 99 -11.77 10.18 -12.14
CA ASP A 99 -12.95 10.80 -12.77
C ASP A 99 -13.72 11.74 -11.83
N GLY A 100 -13.35 11.76 -10.55
CA GLY A 100 -13.97 12.56 -9.50
C GLY A 100 -15.30 11.99 -9.00
N ARG A 101 -15.80 10.89 -9.55
CA ARG A 101 -17.06 10.27 -9.15
C ARG A 101 -16.83 9.39 -7.93
N ALA A 102 -17.68 9.55 -6.93
CA ALA A 102 -17.69 8.71 -5.73
C ALA A 102 -18.70 7.56 -5.91
N ARG A 103 -18.21 6.32 -5.95
CA ARG A 103 -19.03 5.11 -5.99
C ARG A 103 -19.19 4.54 -4.59
N ALA A 104 -20.43 4.29 -4.18
CA ALA A 104 -20.70 3.68 -2.89
C ALA A 104 -20.42 2.18 -2.92
N VAL A 105 -19.81 1.66 -1.85
CA VAL A 105 -19.78 0.22 -1.61
C VAL A 105 -21.10 -0.25 -0.99
N GLY A 106 -21.41 -1.52 -1.19
CA GLY A 106 -22.68 -2.13 -0.78
C GLY A 106 -22.76 -2.37 0.72
N GLY A 107 -23.83 -1.87 1.34
CA GLY A 107 -24.18 -2.23 2.72
C GLY A 107 -23.16 -1.81 3.80
N VAL A 108 -22.40 -0.74 3.57
CA VAL A 108 -21.53 -0.12 4.59
C VAL A 108 -21.93 1.33 4.78
N ARG A 109 -22.26 1.69 6.01
CA ARG A 109 -22.56 3.06 6.45
C ARG A 109 -21.80 3.35 7.73
N GLN A 110 -21.32 4.57 7.87
CA GLN A 110 -20.73 5.06 9.12
C GLN A 110 -21.81 5.03 10.21
N PRO A 111 -21.60 4.33 11.33
CA PRO A 111 -22.52 4.35 12.46
C PRO A 111 -22.59 5.72 13.10
N ARG A 112 -23.74 6.10 13.67
CA ARG A 112 -23.98 7.40 14.32
C ARG A 112 -23.51 7.39 15.76
N ASN A 113 -22.77 8.43 16.17
CA ASN A 113 -22.40 8.65 17.58
C ASN A 113 -21.68 7.47 18.25
N GLU A 114 -21.10 6.55 17.46
CA GLU A 114 -20.35 5.42 18.00
C GLU A 114 -18.90 5.84 18.27
N ALA A 115 -18.45 5.61 19.49
CA ALA A 115 -17.04 5.63 19.82
C ALA A 115 -16.31 4.57 18.96
N GLY A 116 -15.15 4.90 18.41
CA GLY A 116 -14.35 3.95 17.63
C GLY A 116 -14.60 3.95 16.12
N VAL A 117 -15.36 4.91 15.56
CA VAL A 117 -15.35 5.17 14.10
C VAL A 117 -13.95 5.53 13.61
N ASP A 118 -13.14 6.16 14.45
CA ASP A 118 -11.72 6.43 14.23
C ASP A 118 -10.83 5.18 14.33
N GLU A 119 -11.31 4.10 14.94
CA GLU A 119 -10.65 2.78 15.01
C GLU A 119 -11.04 1.87 13.82
N THR A 120 -12.02 2.28 13.01
CA THR A 120 -12.33 1.64 11.73
C THR A 120 -11.15 1.77 10.77
N ARG A 121 -10.78 0.69 10.08
CA ARG A 121 -9.69 0.72 9.10
C ARG A 121 -10.20 0.54 7.67
N LEU A 122 -9.62 1.31 6.76
CA LEU A 122 -9.82 1.19 5.32
C LEU A 122 -8.48 0.87 4.66
N LEU A 123 -8.48 -0.05 3.70
CA LEU A 123 -7.31 -0.37 2.91
C LEU A 123 -7.69 -0.60 1.45
N LEU A 124 -7.02 0.10 0.55
CA LEU A 124 -7.13 -0.15 -0.90
C LEU A 124 -6.02 -1.12 -1.34
N SER A 125 -6.33 -1.97 -2.32
CA SER A 125 -5.31 -2.70 -3.08
C SER A 125 -4.38 -1.71 -3.80
N PRO A 126 -3.18 -2.14 -4.25
CA PRO A 126 -2.22 -1.22 -4.88
C PRO A 126 -2.81 -0.38 -6.03
N ASP A 127 -3.65 -0.99 -6.87
CA ASP A 127 -4.40 -0.37 -7.97
C ASP A 127 -5.75 0.27 -7.57
N GLY A 128 -6.12 0.13 -6.29
CA GLY A 128 -7.42 0.51 -5.75
C GLY A 128 -8.61 -0.31 -6.25
N GLY A 129 -8.41 -1.39 -7.00
CA GLY A 129 -9.47 -2.27 -7.51
C GLY A 129 -10.26 -3.01 -6.42
N LYS A 130 -9.67 -3.17 -5.23
CA LYS A 130 -10.29 -3.76 -4.04
C LYS A 130 -10.20 -2.81 -2.85
N LEU A 131 -11.22 -2.84 -2.00
CA LEU A 131 -11.28 -2.15 -0.72
C LEU A 131 -11.54 -3.15 0.40
N ALA A 132 -10.65 -3.25 1.36
CA ALA A 132 -10.90 -3.90 2.63
C ALA A 132 -11.44 -2.87 3.64
N TYR A 133 -12.54 -3.23 4.29
CA TYR A 133 -13.16 -2.50 5.38
C TYR A 133 -13.09 -3.36 6.64
N VAL A 134 -12.49 -2.80 7.69
CA VAL A 134 -12.39 -3.44 9.01
C VAL A 134 -13.20 -2.59 9.99
N PRO A 135 -14.43 -3.03 10.34
CA PRO A 135 -15.25 -2.32 11.30
C PRO A 135 -14.68 -2.46 12.72
N ASN A 136 -15.03 -1.51 13.56
CA ASN A 136 -14.90 -1.63 15.01
C ASN A 136 -16.26 -1.96 15.63
N ASP A 137 -16.80 -3.13 15.29
CA ASP A 137 -18.15 -3.58 15.70
C ASP A 137 -18.12 -4.80 16.63
N GLY A 138 -16.94 -5.14 17.18
CA GLY A 138 -16.72 -6.31 18.01
C GLY A 138 -16.57 -7.64 17.25
N GLU A 139 -17.10 -7.75 16.02
CA GLU A 139 -16.86 -8.93 15.16
C GLU A 139 -15.52 -8.87 14.43
N HIS A 140 -15.05 -7.65 14.13
CA HIS A 140 -13.75 -7.38 13.48
C HIS A 140 -13.52 -8.19 12.19
N ARG A 141 -14.59 -8.53 11.47
CA ARG A 141 -14.51 -9.25 10.19
C ARG A 141 -14.11 -8.30 9.08
N VAL A 142 -13.09 -8.68 8.31
CA VAL A 142 -12.67 -7.91 7.15
C VAL A 142 -13.65 -8.16 6.01
N ARG A 143 -14.28 -7.08 5.53
CA ARG A 143 -15.17 -7.13 4.37
C ARG A 143 -14.43 -6.56 3.17
N VAL A 144 -14.30 -7.37 2.11
CA VAL A 144 -13.61 -6.97 0.88
C VAL A 144 -14.64 -6.62 -0.19
N PHE A 145 -14.43 -5.50 -0.87
CA PHE A 145 -15.32 -4.97 -1.91
C PHE A 145 -14.57 -4.76 -3.21
N ASP A 146 -15.23 -5.08 -4.33
CA ASP A 146 -14.81 -4.63 -5.64
C ASP A 146 -15.18 -3.15 -5.81
N THR A 147 -14.19 -2.31 -6.09
CA THR A 147 -14.40 -0.85 -6.09
C THR A 147 -15.00 -0.32 -7.38
N ALA A 148 -14.97 -1.11 -8.47
CA ALA A 148 -15.60 -0.76 -9.74
C ALA A 148 -17.12 -0.98 -9.69
N THR A 149 -17.57 -2.06 -9.07
CA THR A 149 -18.99 -2.40 -8.95
C THR A 149 -19.61 -1.96 -7.62
N GLY A 150 -18.78 -1.75 -6.59
CA GLY A 150 -19.22 -1.53 -5.21
C GLY A 150 -19.75 -2.80 -4.53
N ARG A 151 -19.68 -3.96 -5.18
CA ARG A 151 -20.20 -5.22 -4.64
C ARG A 151 -19.19 -5.87 -3.70
N LYS A 152 -19.70 -6.59 -2.70
CA LYS A 152 -18.87 -7.38 -1.79
C LYS A 152 -18.21 -8.53 -2.56
N ALA A 153 -16.89 -8.59 -2.55
CA ALA A 153 -16.09 -9.65 -3.16
C ALA A 153 -15.90 -10.84 -2.20
N GLY A 154 -15.86 -10.57 -0.89
CA GLY A 154 -15.75 -11.60 0.12
C GLY A 154 -15.78 -11.05 1.55
N THR A 155 -15.70 -11.98 2.49
CA THR A 155 -15.57 -11.69 3.91
C THR A 155 -14.51 -12.64 4.44
N LEU A 156 -13.44 -12.08 5.00
CA LEU A 156 -12.42 -12.88 5.66
C LEU A 156 -12.95 -13.29 7.04
N PRO A 157 -12.55 -14.46 7.58
CA PRO A 157 -12.92 -14.88 8.92
C PRO A 157 -12.54 -13.82 9.95
N ALA A 158 -13.29 -13.79 11.05
CA ALA A 158 -13.03 -12.88 12.15
C ALA A 158 -11.58 -13.05 12.60
N ALA A 159 -10.89 -11.94 12.66
CA ALA A 159 -9.54 -11.85 13.15
C ALA A 159 -9.59 -12.04 14.68
N SER A 160 -9.51 -13.28 15.18
CA SER A 160 -9.30 -13.51 16.62
C SER A 160 -7.90 -12.98 16.98
N GLY A 161 -7.82 -11.73 17.42
CA GLY A 161 -6.57 -10.95 17.51
C GLY A 161 -6.35 -10.06 16.27
N ALA A 162 -5.70 -8.91 16.43
CA ALA A 162 -5.49 -7.93 15.36
C ALA A 162 -4.76 -8.57 14.16
N TRP A 163 -5.50 -8.94 13.13
CA TRP A 163 -4.92 -9.32 11.85
C TRP A 163 -4.73 -8.06 11.01
N THR A 164 -3.48 -7.69 10.72
CA THR A 164 -3.23 -6.69 9.67
C THR A 164 -3.40 -7.35 8.32
N VAL A 165 -4.09 -6.68 7.41
CA VAL A 165 -4.32 -7.12 6.04
C VAL A 165 -3.43 -6.31 5.10
N GLY A 166 -2.69 -6.97 4.21
CA GLY A 166 -2.06 -6.38 3.05
C GLY A 166 -2.55 -7.07 1.79
N PHE A 167 -2.90 -6.34 0.73
CA PHE A 167 -3.22 -6.96 -0.55
C PHE A 167 -1.95 -7.39 -1.28
N SER A 168 -2.04 -8.46 -2.08
CA SER A 168 -1.05 -8.77 -3.13
C SER A 168 -0.97 -7.65 -4.16
N GLY A 169 0.11 -7.62 -4.94
CA GLY A 169 0.34 -6.63 -6.00
C GLY A 169 -0.82 -6.45 -6.98
N ASP A 170 -1.56 -7.53 -7.25
CA ASP A 170 -2.74 -7.57 -8.12
C ASP A 170 -4.09 -7.44 -7.37
N GLY A 171 -4.06 -7.40 -6.03
CA GLY A 171 -5.25 -7.36 -5.17
C GLY A 171 -6.09 -8.65 -5.15
N GLY A 172 -5.62 -9.75 -5.75
CA GLY A 172 -6.33 -11.03 -5.80
C GLY A 172 -6.25 -11.84 -4.50
N GLU A 173 -5.19 -11.61 -3.72
CA GLU A 173 -4.90 -12.30 -2.47
C GLU A 173 -4.67 -11.29 -1.34
N VAL A 174 -4.70 -11.80 -0.11
CA VAL A 174 -4.40 -11.03 1.09
C VAL A 174 -3.34 -11.73 1.93
N LEU A 175 -2.36 -10.95 2.38
CA LEU A 175 -1.48 -11.29 3.47
C LEU A 175 -2.17 -10.91 4.79
N LEU A 176 -2.32 -11.89 5.66
CA LEU A 176 -2.86 -11.73 7.00
C LEU A 176 -1.71 -11.99 7.97
N VAL A 177 -1.46 -11.10 8.94
CA VAL A 177 -0.48 -11.32 10.03
C VAL A 177 -1.16 -11.21 11.39
N ARG A 178 -0.89 -12.11 12.33
CA ARG A 178 -1.55 -12.12 13.65
C ARG A 178 -0.68 -11.50 14.75
N GLY A 179 -1.20 -10.48 15.43
CA GLY A 179 -0.59 -9.93 16.64
C GLY A 179 0.72 -9.17 16.40
N TYR A 180 1.36 -8.74 17.50
CA TYR A 180 2.60 -7.94 17.49
C TYR A 180 3.89 -8.76 17.40
N ASP A 181 3.81 -10.07 17.63
CA ASP A 181 4.91 -11.01 17.46
C ASP A 181 4.55 -11.92 16.30
N VAL A 182 4.96 -11.53 15.09
CA VAL A 182 4.58 -12.23 13.85
C VAL A 182 5.38 -13.50 13.74
N ARG A 183 4.84 -14.56 14.33
CA ARG A 183 5.37 -15.93 14.17
C ARG A 183 4.88 -16.59 12.88
N GLU A 184 3.79 -16.09 12.33
CA GLU A 184 3.18 -16.61 11.12
C GLU A 184 2.39 -15.51 10.39
N ALA A 185 2.56 -15.47 9.07
CA ALA A 185 1.66 -14.80 8.15
C ALA A 185 0.89 -15.83 7.33
N VAL A 186 -0.30 -15.47 6.85
CA VAL A 186 -1.16 -16.32 6.04
C VAL A 186 -1.47 -15.59 4.75
N VAL A 187 -1.19 -16.24 3.62
CA VAL A 187 -1.72 -15.80 2.32
C VAL A 187 -3.05 -16.50 2.11
N ALA A 188 -4.11 -15.72 1.89
CA ALA A 188 -5.47 -16.21 1.68
C ALA A 188 -6.12 -15.57 0.46
N ASP A 189 -7.13 -16.23 -0.09
CA ASP A 189 -8.01 -15.59 -1.06
C ASP A 189 -8.96 -14.58 -0.38
N LEU A 190 -9.69 -13.79 -1.17
CA LEU A 190 -10.59 -12.74 -0.66
C LEU A 190 -11.80 -13.27 0.13
N ARG A 191 -12.01 -14.58 0.17
CA ARG A 191 -13.04 -15.25 0.99
C ARG A 191 -12.45 -15.87 2.26
N GLY A 192 -11.15 -15.69 2.48
CA GLY A 192 -10.45 -16.15 3.67
C GLY A 192 -10.03 -17.61 3.62
N ARG A 193 -10.09 -18.28 2.46
CA ARG A 193 -9.49 -19.61 2.33
C ARG A 193 -7.97 -19.43 2.33
N THR A 194 -7.32 -20.06 3.30
CA THR A 194 -5.85 -20.12 3.35
C THR A 194 -5.32 -20.81 2.10
N LEU A 195 -4.42 -20.11 1.41
CA LEU A 195 -3.68 -20.63 0.27
C LEU A 195 -2.30 -21.09 0.72
N ARG A 196 -1.60 -20.27 1.52
CA ARG A 196 -0.24 -20.53 2.02
C ARG A 196 -0.08 -20.00 3.44
N ARG A 197 0.87 -20.58 4.18
CA ARG A 197 1.35 -20.08 5.47
C ARG A 197 2.82 -19.69 5.30
N VAL A 198 3.22 -18.60 5.93
CA VAL A 198 4.54 -18.00 5.81
C VAL A 198 5.11 -17.86 7.21
N VAL A 199 6.33 -18.35 7.41
CA VAL A 199 7.10 -18.05 8.61
C VAL A 199 8.29 -17.21 8.14
N PRO A 200 8.11 -15.89 7.97
CA PRO A 200 9.25 -15.05 7.62
C PRO A 200 10.26 -15.08 8.78
N PRO A 201 11.59 -15.05 8.53
CA PRO A 201 12.55 -14.88 9.61
C PRO A 201 12.18 -13.60 10.37
N GLN A 202 12.02 -13.73 11.70
CA GLN A 202 11.47 -12.75 12.64
C GLN A 202 11.19 -11.38 12.03
N VAL A 203 9.99 -11.23 11.45
CA VAL A 203 9.46 -9.88 11.17
C VAL A 203 9.27 -9.27 12.55
N VAL A 204 10.07 -8.25 12.87
CA VAL A 204 9.91 -7.50 14.12
C VAL A 204 8.50 -6.89 14.08
N GLY A 205 7.54 -7.59 14.69
CA GLY A 205 6.13 -7.26 14.55
C GLY A 205 5.74 -5.97 15.27
N ALA A 206 6.66 -5.38 16.04
CA ALA A 206 6.55 -4.02 16.56
C ALA A 206 6.45 -2.93 15.47
N ASN A 207 6.74 -3.27 14.19
CA ASN A 207 6.61 -2.34 13.07
C ASN A 207 5.30 -2.52 12.27
N LEU A 208 4.47 -3.55 12.56
CA LEU A 208 3.19 -3.72 11.90
C LEU A 208 2.21 -2.59 12.27
N PRO A 209 1.28 -2.22 11.37
CA PRO A 209 0.43 -1.06 11.58
C PRO A 209 -0.59 -1.37 12.67
N VAL A 210 -0.36 -0.82 13.86
CA VAL A 210 -1.24 -1.01 15.02
C VAL A 210 -2.47 -0.10 14.93
N ASP A 211 -2.32 1.10 14.34
CA ASP A 211 -3.25 2.21 14.63
C ASP A 211 -3.91 2.83 13.40
N GLY A 212 -4.14 2.07 12.33
CA GLY A 212 -4.71 2.63 11.10
C GLY A 212 -3.77 3.64 10.41
N ALA A 213 -2.54 3.76 10.90
CA ALA A 213 -1.43 4.40 10.22
C ALA A 213 -0.80 3.40 9.25
N GLU A 214 -0.59 3.88 8.04
CA GLU A 214 -0.09 3.28 6.80
C GLU A 214 1.29 2.58 6.86
N GLY A 215 1.67 1.92 7.95
CA GLY A 215 2.93 1.20 8.05
C GLY A 215 2.81 -0.25 7.60
N LYS A 216 2.84 -0.55 6.30
CA LYS A 216 2.91 -1.95 5.82
C LYS A 216 4.35 -2.45 5.88
N VAL A 217 4.70 -3.31 6.83
CA VAL A 217 6.07 -3.89 6.92
C VAL A 217 6.35 -4.86 5.79
N ALA A 218 5.31 -5.52 5.29
CA ALA A 218 5.42 -6.57 4.31
C ALA A 218 4.53 -6.31 3.09
N ALA A 219 5.06 -6.63 1.92
CA ALA A 219 4.46 -6.44 0.61
C ALA A 219 4.42 -7.78 -0.13
N LEU A 220 3.23 -8.27 -0.46
CA LEU A 220 3.02 -9.54 -1.14
C LEU A 220 2.99 -9.34 -2.66
N ALA A 221 3.79 -10.08 -3.40
CA ALA A 221 3.77 -10.07 -4.85
C ALA A 221 2.47 -10.67 -5.42
N ALA A 222 2.14 -10.33 -6.67
CA ALA A 222 0.95 -10.85 -7.36
C ALA A 222 0.96 -12.38 -7.55
N ASP A 223 2.14 -13.01 -7.57
CA ASP A 223 2.27 -14.47 -7.62
C ASP A 223 1.93 -15.15 -6.27
N GLY A 224 1.78 -14.38 -5.20
CA GLY A 224 1.56 -14.83 -3.82
C GLY A 224 2.73 -15.62 -3.22
N ARG A 225 3.84 -15.75 -3.95
CA ARG A 225 5.01 -16.56 -3.62
C ARG A 225 6.16 -15.72 -3.13
N ARG A 226 6.23 -14.44 -3.53
CA ARG A 226 7.27 -13.53 -3.06
C ARG A 226 6.72 -12.56 -2.02
N LEU A 227 7.44 -12.44 -0.91
CA LEU A 227 7.14 -11.50 0.18
C LEU A 227 8.31 -10.56 0.36
N ALA A 228 8.11 -9.28 0.11
CA ALA A 228 9.09 -8.24 0.39
C ALA A 228 8.88 -7.69 1.80
N VAL A 229 9.98 -7.51 2.54
CA VAL A 229 10.01 -6.90 3.88
C VAL A 229 11.09 -5.81 3.87
N TYR A 230 10.75 -4.59 4.30
CA TYR A 230 11.76 -3.56 4.45
C TYR A 230 12.54 -3.74 5.76
N VAL A 231 13.81 -3.38 5.73
CA VAL A 231 14.73 -3.38 6.87
C VAL A 231 15.14 -1.94 7.14
N PRO A 232 14.84 -1.39 8.33
CA PRO A 232 15.36 -0.08 8.75
C PRO A 232 16.76 -0.22 9.38
N GLY A 233 17.39 0.91 9.72
CA GLY A 233 18.68 0.95 10.43
C GLY A 233 19.82 1.46 9.56
N ASP A 234 21.05 1.12 9.94
CA ASP A 234 22.28 1.62 9.28
C ASP A 234 22.51 1.02 7.89
N ASP A 235 21.96 -0.17 7.64
CA ASP A 235 21.97 -0.84 6.33
C ASP A 235 20.52 -1.08 5.87
N PRO A 236 19.80 -0.02 5.47
CA PRO A 236 18.40 -0.14 5.11
C PRO A 236 18.25 -0.88 3.77
N GLY A 237 17.22 -1.70 3.65
CA GLY A 237 17.05 -2.54 2.47
C GLY A 237 15.64 -3.12 2.32
N VAL A 238 15.41 -3.84 1.23
CA VAL A 238 14.26 -4.72 1.04
C VAL A 238 14.76 -6.14 0.90
N LEU A 239 14.28 -7.03 1.77
CA LEU A 239 14.49 -8.47 1.69
C LEU A 239 13.30 -9.10 0.99
N VAL A 240 13.54 -10.00 0.04
CA VAL A 240 12.48 -10.75 -0.63
C VAL A 240 12.62 -12.22 -0.27
N TYR A 241 11.53 -12.81 0.19
CA TYR A 241 11.44 -14.21 0.60
C TYR A 241 10.55 -15.00 -0.35
N ASP A 242 10.91 -16.25 -0.58
CA ASP A 242 9.98 -17.25 -1.10
C ASP A 242 9.10 -17.74 0.04
N VAL A 243 7.79 -17.60 -0.13
CA VAL A 243 6.77 -17.89 0.88
C VAL A 243 6.71 -19.38 1.20
N ALA A 244 6.96 -20.26 0.23
CA ALA A 244 6.82 -21.70 0.41
C ALA A 244 7.98 -22.31 1.19
N SER A 245 9.20 -21.88 0.90
CA SER A 245 10.43 -22.37 1.52
C SER A 245 10.91 -21.54 2.70
N GLY A 246 10.47 -20.28 2.81
CA GLY A 246 11.00 -19.30 3.77
C GLY A 246 12.39 -18.78 3.39
N ALA A 247 12.95 -19.20 2.25
CA ALA A 247 14.28 -18.79 1.83
C ALA A 247 14.30 -17.32 1.42
N GLN A 248 15.34 -16.59 1.82
CA GLN A 248 15.63 -15.27 1.26
C GLN A 248 16.10 -15.43 -0.18
N VAL A 249 15.38 -14.85 -1.12
CA VAL A 249 15.67 -14.89 -2.56
C VAL A 249 16.62 -13.77 -2.94
N THR A 250 16.39 -12.55 -2.44
CA THR A 250 17.25 -11.40 -2.74
C THR A 250 17.20 -10.36 -1.63
N ARG A 251 18.20 -9.49 -1.61
CA ARG A 251 18.26 -8.26 -0.83
C ARG A 251 18.60 -7.11 -1.76
N VAL A 252 17.78 -6.06 -1.72
CA VAL A 252 18.05 -4.81 -2.44
C VAL A 252 18.35 -3.70 -1.44
N PRO A 253 19.55 -3.09 -1.45
CA PRO A 253 19.87 -1.98 -0.56
C PRO A 253 19.03 -0.75 -0.93
N LEU A 254 18.58 -0.02 0.09
CA LEU A 254 17.92 1.27 -0.09
C LEU A 254 18.97 2.40 -0.14
N PRO A 255 18.65 3.55 -0.77
CA PRO A 255 19.55 4.70 -0.78
C PRO A 255 19.96 5.15 0.63
N ALA A 256 21.18 5.64 0.79
CA ALA A 256 21.70 6.07 2.09
C ALA A 256 20.81 7.15 2.74
N GLY A 257 20.55 6.98 4.04
CA GLY A 257 19.76 7.92 4.83
C GLY A 257 18.24 7.81 4.67
N VAL A 258 17.75 6.86 3.87
CA VAL A 258 16.33 6.46 3.79
C VAL A 258 15.96 5.73 5.09
N VAL A 259 14.85 6.18 5.71
CA VAL A 259 14.30 5.55 6.92
C VAL A 259 12.94 4.94 6.53
N PRO A 260 12.90 3.68 6.10
CA PRO A 260 11.67 3.06 5.58
C PRO A 260 10.63 2.88 6.69
N VAL A 261 9.37 3.18 6.37
CA VAL A 261 8.22 3.06 7.27
C VAL A 261 7.07 2.24 6.67
N ALA A 262 7.08 2.01 5.36
CA ALA A 262 6.10 1.16 4.68
C ALA A 262 6.63 0.59 3.37
N ALA A 263 6.08 -0.54 2.95
CA ALA A 263 6.32 -1.18 1.66
C ALA A 263 5.00 -1.67 1.04
N THR A 264 4.84 -1.49 -0.28
CA THR A 264 3.75 -2.05 -1.07
C THR A 264 4.30 -2.62 -2.37
N TRP A 265 3.86 -3.82 -2.78
CA TRP A 265 4.22 -4.39 -4.08
C TRP A 265 3.34 -3.73 -5.15
N THR A 266 3.93 -3.01 -6.11
CA THR A 266 3.21 -2.15 -7.06
C THR A 266 3.34 -2.57 -8.52
N GLY A 267 4.31 -3.43 -8.84
CA GLY A 267 4.53 -3.95 -10.20
C GLY A 267 4.75 -5.47 -10.21
N ALA A 268 5.18 -6.03 -11.34
CA ALA A 268 5.57 -7.44 -11.39
C ALA A 268 6.75 -7.72 -10.44
N ASP A 269 7.74 -6.83 -10.45
CA ASP A 269 8.99 -6.91 -9.68
C ASP A 269 9.31 -5.59 -8.96
N GLU A 270 8.32 -4.71 -8.79
CA GLU A 270 8.52 -3.41 -8.13
C GLU A 270 7.86 -3.39 -6.75
N VAL A 271 8.67 -3.03 -5.75
CA VAL A 271 8.21 -2.67 -4.40
C VAL A 271 8.38 -1.16 -4.23
N THR A 272 7.27 -0.49 -3.94
CA THR A 272 7.29 0.90 -3.52
C THR A 272 7.52 0.96 -2.01
N VAL A 273 8.57 1.64 -1.58
CA VAL A 273 8.89 1.91 -0.17
C VAL A 273 8.61 3.36 0.15
N ARG A 274 7.83 3.62 1.20
CA ARG A 274 7.70 4.94 1.81
C ARG A 274 8.68 5.06 2.97
N ALA A 275 9.38 6.18 3.02
CA ALA A 275 10.36 6.49 4.03
C ALA A 275 10.14 7.88 4.61
N GLU A 276 10.48 8.07 5.88
CA GLU A 276 10.23 9.33 6.59
C GLU A 276 11.40 9.74 7.45
N ARG A 277 11.87 10.98 7.25
CA ARG A 277 12.96 11.55 8.05
C ARG A 277 12.80 13.07 8.15
N ALA A 278 12.81 13.59 9.39
CA ALA A 278 12.76 15.03 9.66
C ALA A 278 11.59 15.77 8.94
N GLY A 279 10.43 15.13 8.87
CA GLY A 279 9.22 15.66 8.21
C GLY A 279 9.25 15.65 6.68
N LEU A 280 10.29 15.06 6.08
CA LEU A 280 10.31 14.69 4.66
C LEU A 280 9.78 13.27 4.51
N VAL A 281 8.95 13.10 3.48
CA VAL A 281 8.46 11.81 3.02
C VAL A 281 9.11 11.54 1.68
N THR A 282 9.74 10.38 1.56
CA THR A 282 10.42 9.92 0.36
C THR A 282 9.78 8.63 -0.11
N THR A 283 9.46 8.57 -1.40
CA THR A 283 9.03 7.34 -2.07
C THR A 283 10.23 6.78 -2.83
N VAL A 284 10.55 5.51 -2.62
CA VAL A 284 11.60 4.76 -3.30
C VAL A 284 10.96 3.62 -4.08
N ALA A 285 11.29 3.51 -5.37
CA ALA A 285 10.94 2.34 -6.17
C ALA A 285 12.11 1.35 -6.11
N VAL A 286 11.81 0.12 -5.75
CA VAL A 286 12.77 -0.97 -5.61
C VAL A 286 12.43 -2.03 -6.65
N ASP A 287 13.31 -2.20 -7.63
CA ASP A 287 13.24 -3.27 -8.61
C ASP A 287 13.97 -4.50 -8.04
N VAL A 288 13.19 -5.50 -7.66
CA VAL A 288 13.74 -6.70 -7.00
C VAL A 288 14.39 -7.67 -7.98
N ALA A 289 14.05 -7.59 -9.27
CA ALA A 289 14.67 -8.42 -10.30
C ALA A 289 16.02 -7.84 -10.73
N ALA A 290 16.10 -6.52 -10.90
CA ALA A 290 17.33 -5.82 -11.22
C ALA A 290 18.24 -5.61 -10.00
N GLY A 291 17.72 -5.74 -8.78
CA GLY A 291 18.47 -5.50 -7.56
C GLY A 291 18.81 -4.02 -7.35
N THR A 292 17.95 -3.10 -7.80
CA THR A 292 18.19 -1.65 -7.75
C THR A 292 17.09 -0.92 -7.01
N ALA A 293 17.45 0.22 -6.39
CA ALA A 293 16.51 1.11 -5.74
C ALA A 293 16.77 2.55 -6.19
N ARG A 294 15.69 3.30 -6.45
CA ARG A 294 15.76 4.71 -6.85
C ARG A 294 14.71 5.55 -6.13
N THR A 295 15.09 6.76 -5.74
CA THR A 295 14.15 7.74 -5.22
C THR A 295 13.22 8.20 -6.34
N VAL A 296 11.91 8.08 -6.12
CA VAL A 296 10.85 8.52 -7.05
C VAL A 296 10.42 9.94 -6.73
N SER A 297 10.21 10.25 -5.45
CA SER A 297 9.79 11.58 -5.03
C SER A 297 10.19 11.86 -3.59
N THR A 298 10.41 13.12 -3.28
CA THR A 298 10.58 13.61 -1.91
C THR A 298 9.73 14.86 -1.73
N TYR A 299 9.00 14.94 -0.62
CA TYR A 299 8.16 16.09 -0.30
C TYR A 299 8.05 16.29 1.21
N ARG A 300 7.60 17.47 1.62
CA ARG A 300 7.35 17.77 3.02
C ARG A 300 5.92 17.41 3.39
N ALA A 301 5.74 16.56 4.40
CA ALA A 301 4.42 16.30 4.96
C ALA A 301 3.88 17.54 5.72
N PRO A 302 2.56 17.72 5.79
CA PRO A 302 1.95 18.73 6.67
C PRO A 302 2.42 18.56 8.12
N ARG A 303 2.67 19.66 8.82
CA ARG A 303 3.09 19.65 10.23
C ARG A 303 1.97 19.29 11.22
N SER A 304 0.73 19.21 10.76
CA SER A 304 -0.44 18.93 11.60
C SER A 304 -1.54 18.23 10.82
N GLY A 305 -2.41 17.52 11.56
CA GLY A 305 -3.46 16.67 11.02
C GLY A 305 -3.02 15.23 10.80
N ARG A 306 -3.99 14.37 10.47
CA ARG A 306 -3.75 12.99 10.02
C ARG A 306 -3.49 13.01 8.51
N VAL A 307 -2.40 12.38 8.09
CA VAL A 307 -1.96 12.32 6.69
C VAL A 307 -2.08 10.88 6.22
N TYR A 308 -2.61 10.71 5.01
CA TYR A 308 -2.85 9.42 4.36
C TYR A 308 -2.15 9.40 2.99
N HIS A 309 -1.02 8.73 2.90
CA HIS A 309 -0.10 8.66 1.78
C HIS A 309 -0.49 7.61 0.74
N ALA A 310 -0.24 7.94 -0.53
CA ALA A 310 -0.10 6.90 -1.55
C ALA A 310 1.26 6.19 -1.38
N GLY A 311 1.32 4.93 -1.79
CA GLY A 311 2.54 4.11 -1.86
C GLY A 311 2.73 3.10 -0.72
N GLY A 312 1.83 3.06 0.26
CA GLY A 312 1.97 2.15 1.40
C GLY A 312 1.84 2.87 2.72
#